data_AF-A0A0R3RYM9-F1
#
_entry.id   AF-A0A0R3RYM9-F1
#
_cell.length_a   1.000
_cell.length_b   1.000
_cell.length_c   1.000
_cell.angle_alpha   90.00
_cell.angle_beta   90.00
_cell.angle_gamma   90.00
#
_symmetry.space_group_name_H-M   'P 1'
#
loop_
_entity.id
_entity.type
_entity.pdbx_description
1 polymer ?
#
loop_
_entity_poly.entity_id
_entity_poly.type
_entity_poly.pdbx_seq_one_letter_code
_entity_poly.pdbx_strand_id
1 'polypeptide(L)'
;WIRRQRIRVTILKWVENNKNNAGCDEEYYEKSDKLREARLFLQDNCDAEFPLLAVNDVFIGESHASRVSYYDVQIDDGPMVRQKSSGMTACTGTGSTSWNYNINRVSEQHVGELLSIMAGMDLLAVNPTDAVTQEICKRFNEKLLFDPQCTTIAFTVRDPVINATFPAGIQRGFAKRIRVRSRCTNAHIVLDGNVSVPFNSGTEVLLEIHESDALRSTVFS
;
A
#
# COMPACT_ATOMS: atom_id res chain seq x y z
N TRP A 1 4.74 6.39 -27.80
CA TRP A 1 4.13 6.99 -26.60
C TRP A 1 3.59 5.88 -25.73
N ILE A 2 3.83 5.93 -24.42
CA ILE A 2 3.27 5.00 -23.44
C ILE A 2 2.21 5.75 -22.60
N ARG A 3 1.06 5.12 -22.34
CA ARG A 3 0.01 5.67 -21.47
C ARG A 3 0.16 5.14 -20.05
N ARG A 4 0.90 5.84 -19.21
CA ARG A 4 1.07 5.44 -17.81
C ARG A 4 -0.20 5.77 -17.04
N GLN A 5 -0.82 4.75 -16.47
CA GLN A 5 -2.03 4.93 -15.66
C GLN A 5 -1.70 5.64 -14.33
N ARG A 6 -2.71 6.25 -13.73
CA ARG A 6 -2.65 6.86 -12.39
C ARG A 6 -3.78 6.32 -11.53
N ILE A 7 -3.51 6.11 -10.24
CA ILE A 7 -4.54 5.82 -9.24
C ILE A 7 -5.17 7.14 -8.83
N ARG A 8 -6.49 7.24 -8.94
CA ARG A 8 -7.31 8.30 -8.39
C ARG A 8 -7.76 7.94 -6.99
N VAL A 9 -7.51 8.83 -6.04
CA VAL A 9 -8.02 8.77 -4.67
C VAL A 9 -9.23 9.69 -4.58
N THR A 10 -10.42 9.13 -4.42
CA THR A 10 -11.65 9.88 -4.19
C THR A 10 -12.02 9.82 -2.72
N ILE A 11 -12.14 10.96 -2.06
CA ILE A 11 -12.63 11.03 -0.68
C ILE A 11 -14.15 10.87 -0.70
N LEU A 12 -14.65 9.74 -0.20
CA LEU A 12 -16.09 9.46 -0.10
C LEU A 12 -16.71 10.10 1.14
N LYS A 13 -15.95 10.14 2.24
CA LYS A 13 -16.35 10.77 3.49
C LYS A 13 -15.13 11.41 4.14
N TRP A 14 -15.22 12.70 4.41
CA TRP A 14 -14.22 13.42 5.19
C TRP A 14 -14.68 13.53 6.64
N VAL A 15 -13.75 13.33 7.59
CA VAL A 15 -13.97 13.61 9.00
C VAL A 15 -12.89 14.58 9.44
N GLU A 16 -13.30 15.79 9.84
CA GLU A 16 -12.39 16.80 10.36
C GLU A 16 -11.82 16.34 11.71
N ASN A 17 -10.55 16.64 11.96
CA ASN A 17 -9.94 16.47 13.26
C ASN A 17 -10.57 17.46 14.25
N ASN A 18 -11.65 17.06 14.93
CA ASN A 18 -12.11 17.78 16.11
C ASN A 18 -11.00 17.72 17.16
N LYS A 19 -10.37 18.87 17.43
CA LYS A 19 -9.37 19.05 18.50
C LYS A 19 -9.88 18.71 19.91
N ASN A 20 -11.16 18.37 20.07
CA ASN A 20 -11.84 18.25 21.37
C ASN A 20 -12.05 16.81 21.87
N ASN A 21 -11.50 15.79 21.21
CA ASN A 21 -11.61 14.39 21.64
C ASN A 21 -10.25 13.75 21.98
N ALA A 22 -9.29 14.53 22.46
CA ALA A 22 -8.10 14.03 23.14
C ALA A 22 -8.45 13.67 24.59
N GLY A 23 -9.25 12.63 24.76
CA GLY A 23 -9.50 12.03 26.07
C GLY A 23 -8.39 11.04 26.42
N CYS A 24 -7.55 11.44 27.38
CA CYS A 24 -6.56 10.63 28.11
C CYS A 24 -5.35 10.13 27.31
N ASP A 25 -4.35 11.00 27.12
CA ASP A 25 -2.90 10.72 27.20
C ASP A 25 -2.08 12.02 27.01
N GLU A 26 -2.53 13.15 27.58
CA GLU A 26 -2.13 14.51 27.16
C GLU A 26 -0.84 15.11 27.79
N GLU A 27 -0.14 14.45 28.72
CA GLU A 27 0.95 15.14 29.44
C GLU A 27 2.36 15.07 28.81
N TYR A 28 2.52 14.48 27.62
CA TYR A 28 3.84 14.41 26.96
C TYR A 28 3.91 14.96 25.52
N TYR A 29 2.79 15.46 24.98
CA TYR A 29 2.68 15.79 23.54
C TYR A 29 2.99 17.25 23.17
N GLU A 30 2.89 18.20 24.11
CA GLU A 30 2.97 19.64 23.79
C GLU A 30 4.32 20.10 23.19
N LYS A 31 5.43 19.40 23.49
CA LYS A 31 6.75 19.78 22.95
C LYS A 31 7.01 19.26 21.52
N SER A 32 6.23 18.30 21.03
CA SER A 32 6.39 17.71 19.69
C SER A 32 5.64 18.47 18.60
N ASP A 33 4.61 19.23 18.95
CA ASP A 33 3.72 19.87 17.97
C ASP A 33 4.40 21.05 17.24
N LYS A 34 5.35 21.75 17.88
CA LYS A 34 6.17 22.78 17.18
C LYS A 34 7.13 22.20 16.14
N LEU A 35 7.48 20.91 16.24
CA LEU A 35 8.25 20.18 15.22
C LEU A 35 7.34 19.53 14.16
N ARG A 36 6.09 19.26 14.50
CA ARG A 36 5.06 18.78 13.57
C ARG A 36 4.62 19.86 12.58
N GLU A 37 4.70 21.12 13.00
CA GLU A 37 4.60 22.29 12.13
C GLU A 37 5.78 22.44 11.15
N ALA A 38 6.84 21.61 11.25
CA ALA A 38 7.86 21.47 10.22
C ALA A 38 7.41 20.52 9.09
N ARG A 39 6.34 20.90 8.39
CA ARG A 39 6.27 20.93 6.90
C ARG A 39 7.00 19.81 6.15
N LEU A 40 6.60 18.56 6.34
CA LEU A 40 6.83 17.52 5.34
C LEU A 40 5.51 17.24 4.63
N PHE A 41 5.28 18.01 3.56
CA PHE A 41 4.35 17.73 2.45
C PHE A 41 2.85 18.03 2.61
N LEU A 42 2.45 18.90 3.54
CA LEU A 42 1.12 19.49 3.48
C LEU A 42 1.07 20.49 2.33
N GLN A 43 0.40 20.12 1.25
CA GLN A 43 -0.20 21.11 0.37
C GLN A 43 -1.36 21.71 1.18
N ASP A 44 -1.08 22.81 1.89
CA ASP A 44 -2.02 23.47 2.83
C ASP A 44 -3.36 23.85 2.20
N ASN A 45 -3.50 23.74 0.88
CA ASN A 45 -4.77 23.79 0.17
C ASN A 45 -4.83 22.59 -0.79
N CYS A 46 -5.45 21.48 -0.37
CA CYS A 46 -6.02 20.57 -1.35
C CYS A 46 -7.23 21.28 -1.96
N ASP A 47 -7.00 22.08 -3.01
CA ASP A 47 -8.09 22.64 -3.80
C ASP A 47 -8.96 21.47 -4.28
N ALA A 48 -10.23 21.47 -3.90
CA ALA A 48 -11.23 20.48 -4.29
C ALA A 48 -11.42 20.38 -5.82
N GLU A 49 -10.74 21.25 -6.58
CA GLU A 49 -10.79 21.35 -8.03
C GLU A 49 -9.89 20.32 -8.74
N PHE A 50 -8.88 19.73 -8.06
CA PHE A 50 -7.95 18.78 -8.67
C PHE A 50 -8.02 17.37 -8.06
N PRO A 51 -8.10 16.31 -8.89
CA PRO A 51 -8.11 14.94 -8.39
C PRO A 51 -6.78 14.58 -7.73
N LEU A 52 -6.83 13.86 -6.61
CA LEU A 52 -5.67 13.25 -5.98
C LEU A 52 -5.21 12.06 -6.83
N LEU A 53 -4.09 12.21 -7.53
CA LEU A 53 -3.60 11.24 -8.51
C LEU A 53 -2.18 10.77 -8.17
N ALA A 54 -1.96 9.46 -8.12
CA ALA A 54 -0.65 8.84 -7.94
C ALA A 54 -0.23 8.09 -9.21
N VAL A 55 1.00 8.33 -9.69
CA VAL A 55 1.57 7.65 -10.86
C VAL A 55 2.13 6.28 -10.50
N ASN A 56 2.71 6.15 -9.32
CA ASN A 56 3.38 4.94 -8.87
C ASN A 56 2.55 4.25 -7.80
N ASP A 57 2.48 4.84 -6.61
CA ASP A 57 2.03 4.16 -5.40
C ASP A 57 1.17 5.06 -4.51
N VAL A 58 0.16 4.47 -3.88
CA VAL A 58 -0.62 5.03 -2.77
C VAL A 58 -0.35 4.18 -1.54
N PHE A 59 0.06 4.80 -0.44
CA PHE A 59 0.13 4.16 0.87
C PHE A 59 -0.97 4.68 1.78
N ILE A 60 -1.56 3.78 2.57
CA ILE A 60 -2.60 4.11 3.55
C ILE A 60 -2.23 3.46 4.88
N GLY A 61 -2.03 4.27 5.92
CA GLY A 61 -1.69 3.77 7.25
C GLY A 61 -1.36 4.86 8.25
N GLU A 62 -1.14 4.46 9.49
CA GLU A 62 -0.61 5.30 10.57
C GLU A 62 0.71 5.97 10.15
N SER A 63 0.92 7.24 10.53
CA SER A 63 2.13 7.98 10.17
C SER A 63 3.41 7.39 10.77
N HIS A 64 3.28 6.74 11.92
CA HIS A 64 4.42 6.17 12.64
C HIS A 64 4.46 4.66 12.41
N ALA A 65 5.58 4.17 11.88
CA ALA A 65 5.75 2.76 11.50
C ALA A 65 5.62 1.74 12.66
N SER A 66 5.71 2.18 13.92
CA SER A 66 5.51 1.32 15.10
C SER A 66 4.04 1.24 15.52
N ARG A 67 3.16 2.04 14.92
CA ARG A 67 1.73 2.04 15.20
C ARG A 67 1.04 1.13 14.20
N VAL A 68 0.16 0.30 14.73
CA VAL A 68 -0.61 -0.62 13.91
C VAL A 68 -1.80 0.13 13.29
N SER A 69 -1.89 0.08 11.97
CA SER A 69 -2.99 0.65 11.23
C SER A 69 -4.23 -0.21 11.38
N TYR A 70 -5.37 0.43 11.61
CA TYR A 70 -6.66 -0.22 11.73
C TYR A 70 -7.65 0.40 10.75
N TYR A 71 -8.22 -0.41 9.88
CA TYR A 71 -9.10 0.06 8.81
C TYR A 71 -10.05 -1.06 8.38
N ASP A 72 -11.16 -0.67 7.77
CA ASP A 72 -12.01 -1.60 7.04
C ASP A 72 -11.69 -1.43 5.54
N VAL A 73 -11.47 -2.52 4.81
CA VAL A 73 -11.11 -2.53 3.39
C VAL A 73 -12.08 -3.41 2.60
N GLN A 74 -12.48 -2.92 1.43
CA GLN A 74 -13.29 -3.66 0.46
C GLN A 74 -12.53 -3.69 -0.86
N ILE A 75 -12.31 -4.90 -1.37
CA ILE A 75 -11.69 -5.16 -2.66
C ILE A 75 -12.80 -5.44 -3.66
N ASP A 76 -12.88 -4.66 -4.74
CA ASP A 76 -13.91 -4.74 -5.77
C ASP A 76 -15.34 -4.80 -5.18
N ASP A 77 -16.13 -5.80 -5.57
CA ASP A 77 -17.48 -6.08 -5.09
C ASP A 77 -17.50 -7.04 -3.88
N GLY A 78 -16.32 -7.33 -3.32
CA GLY A 78 -16.17 -8.20 -2.17
C GLY A 78 -16.76 -7.61 -0.89
N PRO A 79 -16.77 -8.38 0.21
CA PRO A 79 -17.20 -7.88 1.50
C PRO A 79 -16.21 -6.83 2.04
N MET A 80 -16.73 -5.91 2.84
CA MET A 80 -15.90 -5.02 3.66
C MET A 80 -15.30 -5.84 4.81
N VAL A 81 -13.99 -6.05 4.77
CA VAL A 81 -13.25 -6.82 5.76
C VAL A 81 -12.44 -5.89 6.64
N ARG A 82 -12.44 -6.20 7.92
CA ARG A 82 -11.67 -5.45 8.90
C ARG A 82 -10.23 -5.94 8.93
N GLN A 83 -9.29 -5.00 8.83
CA GLN A 83 -7.86 -5.27 8.75
C GLN A 83 -7.08 -4.54 9.84
N LYS A 84 -6.09 -5.25 10.39
CA LYS A 84 -5.06 -4.69 11.27
C LYS A 84 -3.68 -5.05 10.71
N SER A 85 -2.84 -4.05 10.43
CA SER A 85 -1.58 -4.27 9.70
C SER A 85 -0.62 -3.07 9.82
N SER A 86 0.56 -3.13 9.23
CA SER A 86 1.48 -1.98 9.05
C SER A 86 1.01 -0.95 8.00
N GLY A 87 -0.25 -1.04 7.57
CA GLY A 87 -0.83 -0.27 6.47
C GLY A 87 -1.03 -1.10 5.19
N MET A 88 -1.45 -0.42 4.13
CA MET A 88 -1.71 -1.00 2.82
C MET A 88 -1.04 -0.14 1.74
N THR A 89 -0.46 -0.80 0.74
CA THR A 89 0.04 -0.16 -0.48
C THR A 89 -0.82 -0.54 -1.66
N ALA A 90 -0.99 0.37 -2.60
CA ALA A 90 -1.66 0.18 -3.87
C ALA A 90 -0.81 0.81 -4.98
N CYS A 91 -0.56 0.12 -6.09
CA CYS A 91 0.31 0.63 -7.16
C CYS A 91 -0.27 0.44 -8.56
N THR A 92 0.17 1.30 -9.47
CA THR A 92 -0.04 1.13 -10.92
C THR A 92 0.97 0.15 -11.51
N GLY A 93 0.82 -0.16 -12.80
CA GLY A 93 1.85 -0.92 -13.53
C GLY A 93 3.20 -0.19 -13.57
N THR A 94 3.22 1.14 -13.51
CA THR A 94 4.52 1.83 -13.37
C THR A 94 5.09 1.69 -11.96
N GLY A 95 4.26 1.79 -10.91
CA GLY A 95 4.70 1.58 -9.53
C GLY A 95 5.17 0.15 -9.24
N SER A 96 4.78 -0.81 -10.10
CA SER A 96 5.11 -2.22 -9.95
C SER A 96 6.61 -2.52 -9.89
N THR A 97 7.48 -1.65 -10.42
CA THR A 97 8.94 -1.79 -10.40
C THR A 97 9.61 -1.16 -9.18
N SER A 98 8.86 -0.42 -8.34
CA SER A 98 9.37 0.38 -7.23
C SER A 98 9.01 -0.22 -5.87
N TRP A 99 8.21 0.46 -5.06
CA TRP A 99 7.97 0.05 -3.67
C TRP A 99 7.26 -1.30 -3.61
N ASN A 100 6.23 -1.51 -4.44
CA ASN A 100 5.50 -2.78 -4.51
C ASN A 100 6.40 -3.98 -4.83
N TYR A 101 7.37 -3.83 -5.74
CA TYR A 101 8.35 -4.88 -6.04
C TYR A 101 9.18 -5.23 -4.82
N ASN A 102 9.75 -4.21 -4.17
CA ASN A 102 10.72 -4.41 -3.09
C ASN A 102 10.12 -5.05 -1.84
N ILE A 103 8.86 -4.77 -1.52
CA ILE A 103 8.19 -5.38 -0.35
C ILE A 103 7.66 -6.79 -0.63
N ASN A 104 7.46 -7.16 -1.91
CA ASN A 104 6.89 -8.44 -2.29
C ASN A 104 7.89 -9.44 -2.88
N ARG A 105 9.09 -9.00 -3.27
CA ARG A 105 10.10 -9.88 -3.86
C ARG A 105 10.60 -10.93 -2.87
N VAL A 106 10.99 -12.09 -3.40
CA VAL A 106 11.75 -13.09 -2.65
C VAL A 106 13.24 -12.93 -2.93
N SER A 107 14.05 -13.07 -1.89
CA SER A 107 15.51 -13.14 -1.99
C SER A 107 15.96 -14.58 -2.18
N GLU A 108 17.18 -14.76 -2.71
CA GLU A 108 17.82 -16.08 -2.79
C GLU A 108 17.97 -16.71 -1.40
N GLN A 109 18.20 -15.90 -0.36
CA GLN A 109 18.22 -16.36 1.02
C GLN A 109 16.88 -16.99 1.43
N HIS A 110 15.75 -16.30 1.25
CA HIS A 110 14.43 -16.83 1.61
C HIS A 110 14.11 -18.13 0.87
N VAL A 111 14.43 -18.18 -0.42
CA VAL A 111 14.19 -19.39 -1.23
C VAL A 111 15.13 -20.53 -0.82
N GLY A 112 16.40 -20.24 -0.54
CA GLY A 112 17.39 -21.22 -0.09
C GLY A 112 17.02 -21.85 1.26
N GLU A 113 16.50 -21.06 2.20
CA GLU A 113 16.00 -21.54 3.50
C GLU A 113 14.83 -22.52 3.31
N LEU A 114 13.86 -22.20 2.45
CA LEU A 114 12.73 -23.09 2.14
C LEU A 114 13.19 -24.38 1.46
N LEU A 115 14.09 -24.29 0.48
CA LEU A 115 14.62 -25.46 -0.22
C LEU A 115 15.44 -26.36 0.72
N SER A 116 16.15 -25.77 1.70
CA SER A 116 16.88 -26.53 2.73
C SER A 116 15.95 -27.31 3.64
N ILE A 117 14.81 -26.72 4.02
CA ILE A 117 13.75 -27.43 4.78
C ILE A 117 13.20 -28.60 3.96
N MET A 118 12.87 -28.38 2.68
CA MET A 118 12.36 -29.43 1.79
C MET A 118 13.35 -30.57 1.60
N ALA A 119 14.65 -30.26 1.50
CA ALA A 119 15.71 -31.26 1.45
C ALA A 119 15.76 -32.08 2.74
N GLY A 120 15.66 -31.44 3.91
CA GLY A 120 15.62 -32.12 5.21
C GLY A 120 14.38 -33.00 5.42
N MET A 121 13.29 -32.74 4.67
CA MET A 121 12.08 -33.55 4.65
C MET A 121 12.09 -34.67 3.58
N ASP A 122 13.20 -34.83 2.84
CA ASP A 122 13.32 -35.77 1.71
C ASP A 122 12.25 -35.57 0.62
N LEU A 123 11.83 -34.32 0.41
CA LEU A 123 10.82 -33.95 -0.61
C LEU A 123 11.45 -33.60 -1.96
N LEU A 124 12.78 -33.54 -2.03
CA LEU A 124 13.51 -33.14 -3.23
C LEU A 124 14.23 -34.35 -3.83
N ALA A 125 13.93 -34.65 -5.08
CA ALA A 125 14.64 -35.71 -5.82
C ALA A 125 16.12 -35.35 -6.11
N VAL A 126 16.45 -34.06 -6.11
CA VAL A 126 17.81 -33.54 -6.37
C VAL A 126 18.07 -32.37 -5.43
N ASN A 127 19.29 -32.31 -4.88
CA ASN A 127 19.71 -31.19 -4.05
C ASN A 127 19.63 -29.87 -4.83
N PRO A 128 19.07 -28.81 -4.24
CA PRO A 128 18.95 -27.51 -4.88
C PRO A 128 20.34 -26.91 -5.14
N THR A 129 20.54 -26.34 -6.33
CA THR A 129 21.74 -25.58 -6.68
C THR A 129 21.44 -24.09 -6.66
N ASP A 130 22.48 -23.26 -6.56
CA ASP A 130 22.33 -21.79 -6.60
C ASP A 130 21.63 -21.33 -7.89
N ALA A 131 21.88 -21.99 -9.03
CA ALA A 131 21.21 -21.71 -10.29
C ALA A 131 19.69 -21.96 -10.23
N VAL A 132 19.25 -22.99 -9.52
CA VAL A 132 17.81 -23.26 -9.30
C VAL A 132 17.20 -22.19 -8.41
N THR A 133 17.88 -21.81 -7.33
CA THR A 133 17.45 -20.73 -6.42
C THR A 133 17.28 -19.40 -7.18
N GLN A 134 18.29 -19.01 -7.97
CA GLN A 134 18.26 -17.81 -8.79
C GLN A 134 17.11 -17.81 -9.80
N GLU A 135 16.88 -18.94 -10.48
CA GLU A 135 15.78 -19.06 -11.45
C GLU A 135 14.41 -19.00 -10.77
N ILE A 136 14.25 -19.58 -9.57
CA ILE A 136 13.02 -19.46 -8.77
C ILE A 136 12.77 -18.00 -8.39
N CYS A 137 13.79 -17.31 -7.84
CA CYS A 137 13.70 -15.90 -7.49
C CYS A 137 13.31 -15.05 -8.69
N LYS A 138 13.99 -15.25 -9.83
CA LYS A 138 13.69 -14.55 -11.08
C LYS A 138 12.24 -14.75 -11.51
N ARG A 139 11.81 -16.00 -11.68
CA ARG A 139 10.44 -16.32 -12.13
C ARG A 139 9.36 -15.85 -11.18
N PHE A 140 9.62 -15.84 -9.87
CA PHE A 140 8.68 -15.31 -8.90
C PHE A 140 8.60 -13.79 -8.99
N ASN A 141 9.75 -13.12 -8.98
CA ASN A 141 9.82 -11.66 -8.93
C ASN A 141 9.33 -11.01 -10.23
N GLU A 142 9.51 -11.66 -11.39
CA GLU A 142 8.94 -11.21 -12.68
C GLU A 142 7.41 -11.11 -12.65
N LYS A 143 6.72 -11.91 -11.84
CA LYS A 143 5.25 -11.86 -11.70
C LYS A 143 4.75 -10.64 -10.93
N LEU A 144 5.63 -9.92 -10.24
CA LEU A 144 5.29 -8.69 -9.53
C LEU A 144 5.21 -7.49 -10.48
N LEU A 145 5.80 -7.62 -11.67
CA LEU A 145 5.82 -6.59 -12.70
C LEU A 145 4.59 -6.73 -13.60
N PHE A 146 3.97 -5.61 -13.96
CA PHE A 146 2.83 -5.60 -14.88
C PHE A 146 2.79 -4.31 -15.72
N ASP A 147 2.06 -4.37 -16.83
CA ASP A 147 2.05 -3.32 -17.86
C ASP A 147 1.66 -1.94 -17.26
N PRO A 148 2.47 -0.88 -17.45
CA PRO A 148 2.13 0.50 -17.06
C PRO A 148 0.80 1.03 -17.60
N GLN A 149 0.27 0.43 -18.67
CA GLN A 149 -1.00 0.78 -19.29
C GLN A 149 -2.20 0.03 -18.67
N CYS A 150 -1.95 -0.95 -17.80
CA CYS A 150 -3.01 -1.76 -17.18
C CYS A 150 -3.89 -0.94 -16.24
N THR A 151 -5.21 -1.12 -16.35
CA THR A 151 -6.24 -0.43 -15.53
C THR A 151 -6.60 -1.20 -14.25
N THR A 152 -5.70 -2.05 -13.75
CA THR A 152 -5.84 -2.72 -12.45
C THR A 152 -4.84 -2.15 -11.45
N ILE A 153 -5.26 -2.10 -10.20
CA ILE A 153 -4.45 -1.70 -9.06
C ILE A 153 -3.89 -2.98 -8.44
N ALA A 154 -2.56 -3.09 -8.32
CA ALA A 154 -1.98 -4.10 -7.44
C ALA A 154 -1.99 -3.57 -6.01
N PHE A 155 -2.45 -4.38 -5.05
CA PHE A 155 -2.45 -3.98 -3.64
C PHE A 155 -1.70 -4.98 -2.77
N THR A 156 -1.18 -4.51 -1.65
CA THR A 156 -0.53 -5.34 -0.61
C THR A 156 -0.90 -4.81 0.77
N VAL A 157 -1.50 -5.66 1.60
CA VAL A 157 -1.64 -5.47 3.04
C VAL A 157 -0.33 -5.83 3.69
N ARG A 158 0.33 -4.86 4.32
CA ARG A 158 1.66 -5.04 4.91
C ARG A 158 1.60 -5.59 6.32
N ASP A 159 2.33 -6.67 6.57
CA ASP A 159 2.48 -7.28 7.90
C ASP A 159 1.12 -7.49 8.61
N PRO A 160 0.18 -8.24 8.00
CA PRO A 160 -1.16 -8.41 8.56
C PRO A 160 -1.10 -9.11 9.92
N VAL A 161 -1.85 -8.58 10.89
CA VAL A 161 -2.10 -9.28 12.15
C VAL A 161 -3.17 -10.34 11.88
N ILE A 162 -2.84 -11.61 12.12
CA ILE A 162 -3.73 -12.75 11.87
C ILE A 162 -4.12 -13.40 13.20
N ASN A 163 -5.41 -13.47 13.49
CA ASN A 163 -5.97 -14.15 14.67
C ASN A 163 -7.48 -14.44 14.49
N ALA A 164 -8.18 -14.89 15.53
CA ALA A 164 -9.62 -15.19 15.48
C ALA A 164 -10.49 -13.98 15.08
N THR A 165 -10.06 -12.76 15.38
CA THR A 165 -10.76 -11.50 15.03
C THR A 165 -10.36 -10.99 13.64
N PHE A 166 -9.11 -11.24 13.23
CA PHE A 166 -8.56 -10.84 11.93
C PHE A 166 -8.14 -12.11 11.17
N PRO A 167 -9.08 -12.79 10.48
CA PRO A 167 -8.77 -14.04 9.81
C PRO A 167 -7.73 -13.83 8.71
N ALA A 168 -7.00 -14.90 8.38
CA ALA A 168 -6.09 -14.88 7.24
C ALA A 168 -6.89 -14.56 5.97
N GLY A 169 -6.58 -13.43 5.34
CA GLY A 169 -7.20 -12.95 4.12
C GLY A 169 -6.22 -12.86 2.96
N ILE A 170 -6.70 -12.31 1.84
CA ILE A 170 -5.86 -11.98 0.69
C ILE A 170 -4.89 -10.87 1.10
N GLN A 171 -3.59 -11.21 1.20
CA GLN A 171 -2.55 -10.26 1.58
C GLN A 171 -2.12 -9.37 0.43
N ARG A 172 -2.21 -9.86 -0.80
CA ARG A 172 -1.91 -9.10 -2.01
C ARG A 172 -2.74 -9.60 -3.17
N GLY A 173 -2.98 -8.74 -4.15
CA GLY A 173 -3.74 -9.10 -5.33
C GLY A 173 -3.90 -7.94 -6.29
N PHE A 174 -4.80 -8.14 -7.25
CA PHE A 174 -5.21 -7.10 -8.20
C PHE A 174 -6.68 -6.76 -7.96
N ALA A 175 -7.01 -5.49 -8.15
CA ALA A 175 -8.37 -4.98 -8.01
C ALA A 175 -8.65 -3.93 -9.10
N LYS A 176 -9.93 -3.74 -9.44
CA LYS A 176 -10.40 -2.59 -10.21
C LYS A 176 -10.69 -1.40 -9.32
N ARG A 177 -11.19 -1.65 -8.10
CA ARG A 177 -11.46 -0.63 -7.10
C ARG A 177 -11.18 -1.11 -5.68
N ILE A 178 -10.71 -0.19 -4.85
CA ILE A 178 -10.43 -0.47 -3.43
C ILE A 178 -11.04 0.62 -2.59
N ARG A 179 -11.99 0.26 -1.73
CA ARG A 179 -12.60 1.19 -0.77
C ARG A 179 -11.98 0.96 0.61
N VAL A 180 -11.60 2.03 1.28
CA VAL A 180 -10.92 1.98 2.58
C VAL A 180 -11.55 2.96 3.53
N ARG A 181 -11.96 2.48 4.71
CA ARG A 181 -12.46 3.29 5.81
C ARG A 181 -11.49 3.24 6.97
N SER A 182 -10.98 4.40 7.37
CA SER A 182 -10.04 4.52 8.46
C SER A 182 -10.69 4.22 9.81
N ARG A 183 -9.94 3.54 10.68
CA ARG A 183 -10.14 3.46 12.12
C ARG A 183 -8.86 3.88 12.87
N CYS A 184 -7.93 4.51 12.16
CA CYS A 184 -6.67 4.99 12.67
C CYS A 184 -6.84 6.33 13.39
N THR A 185 -5.83 6.74 14.13
CA THR A 185 -5.87 7.98 14.93
C THR A 185 -4.97 9.09 14.37
N ASN A 186 -3.83 8.73 13.80
CA ASN A 186 -2.93 9.66 13.11
C ASN A 186 -2.42 8.99 11.83
N ALA A 187 -3.34 8.73 10.89
CA ALA A 187 -3.03 8.08 9.62
C ALA A 187 -3.10 9.06 8.46
N HIS A 188 -2.41 8.68 7.39
CA HIS A 188 -2.35 9.44 6.16
C HIS A 188 -2.54 8.52 4.95
N ILE A 189 -3.05 9.11 3.87
CA ILE A 189 -2.90 8.61 2.51
C ILE A 189 -1.71 9.34 1.92
N VAL A 190 -0.70 8.60 1.48
CA VAL A 190 0.52 9.13 0.87
C VAL A 190 0.56 8.73 -0.60
N LEU A 191 0.60 9.70 -1.50
CA LEU A 191 0.66 9.52 -2.95
C LEU A 191 2.10 9.76 -3.41
N ASP A 192 2.66 8.84 -4.18
CA ASP A 192 4.01 8.90 -4.79
C ASP A 192 5.15 9.27 -3.82
N GLY A 193 4.93 9.14 -2.51
CA GLY A 193 5.86 9.52 -1.46
C GLY A 193 6.00 11.04 -1.22
N ASN A 194 5.21 11.89 -1.89
CA ASN A 194 5.40 13.35 -1.86
C ASN A 194 4.14 14.16 -1.54
N VAL A 195 2.95 13.57 -1.59
CA VAL A 195 1.69 14.22 -1.18
C VAL A 195 1.09 13.41 -0.05
N SER A 196 0.76 14.07 1.06
CA SER A 196 0.22 13.44 2.26
C SER A 196 -1.12 14.06 2.63
N VAL A 197 -2.16 13.24 2.75
CA VAL A 197 -3.53 13.65 3.07
C VAL A 197 -3.97 12.97 4.37
N PRO A 198 -4.49 13.69 5.38
CA PRO A 198 -5.01 13.09 6.61
C PRO A 198 -6.07 12.02 6.35
N PHE A 199 -5.98 10.90 7.06
CA PHE A 199 -6.86 9.73 6.93
C PHE A 199 -7.23 9.14 8.29
N ASN A 200 -7.76 9.98 9.17
CA ASN A 200 -8.13 9.58 10.53
C ASN A 200 -9.49 8.90 10.62
N SER A 201 -9.80 8.35 11.79
CA SER A 201 -10.97 7.51 12.05
C SER A 201 -12.27 8.09 11.46
N GLY A 202 -12.94 7.27 10.67
CA GLY A 202 -14.19 7.62 10.01
C GLY A 202 -14.03 8.24 8.62
N THR A 203 -12.85 8.69 8.23
CA THR A 203 -12.55 9.07 6.84
C THR A 203 -12.62 7.84 5.94
N GLU A 204 -13.18 8.01 4.75
CA GLU A 204 -13.38 6.94 3.79
C GLU A 204 -12.96 7.38 2.38
N VAL A 205 -12.21 6.53 1.70
CA VAL A 205 -11.71 6.78 0.35
C VAL A 205 -11.95 5.61 -0.59
N LEU A 206 -11.94 5.93 -1.88
CA LEU A 206 -12.03 5.00 -3.00
C LEU A 206 -10.82 5.18 -3.91
N LEU A 207 -10.14 4.08 -4.21
CA LEU A 207 -9.03 4.01 -5.17
C LEU A 207 -9.52 3.37 -6.46
N GLU A 208 -9.36 4.08 -7.58
CA GLU A 208 -9.74 3.62 -8.92
C GLU A 208 -8.72 4.09 -9.97
N ILE A 209 -8.68 3.42 -11.12
CA ILE A 209 -7.92 3.89 -12.29
C ILE A 209 -8.92 4.24 -13.38
N HIS A 210 -8.81 5.47 -13.90
CA HIS A 210 -9.57 5.92 -15.06
C HIS A 210 -8.62 6.23 -16.21
N GLU A 211 -8.95 5.79 -17.43
CA GLU A 211 -8.13 6.07 -18.61
C GLU A 211 -7.99 7.57 -18.91
N SER A 212 -8.98 8.38 -18.49
CA SER A 212 -8.93 9.84 -18.58
C SER A 212 -7.77 10.44 -17.79
N ASP A 213 -7.30 9.74 -16.76
CA ASP A 213 -6.22 10.20 -15.90
C ASP A 213 -4.85 9.74 -16.42
N ALA A 214 -4.76 8.94 -17.49
CA ALA A 214 -3.47 8.44 -17.97
C ALA A 214 -2.53 9.56 -18.44
N LEU A 215 -1.25 9.49 -18.04
CA LEU A 215 -0.19 10.36 -18.56
C LEU A 215 0.35 9.81 -19.88
N ARG A 216 0.56 10.68 -20.87
CA ARG A 216 1.26 10.33 -22.11
C ARG A 216 2.74 10.63 -21.95
N SER A 217 3.58 9.60 -21.98
CA SER A 217 5.04 9.74 -21.94
C SER A 217 5.66 9.35 -23.27
N THR A 218 6.68 10.10 -23.69
CA THR A 218 7.56 9.68 -24.78
C THR A 218 8.37 8.47 -24.34
N VAL A 219 8.65 7.57 -25.28
CA VAL A 219 9.61 6.49 -25.08
C VAL A 219 10.79 6.85 -25.98
N PHE A 220 11.94 7.14 -25.39
CA PHE A 220 13.18 7.31 -26.15
C PHE A 220 13.83 5.93 -26.24
N SER A 221 13.95 5.42 -27.46
CA SER A 221 14.64 4.18 -27.79
C SER A 221 16.14 4.39 -27.89
#